data_AF-A0A2T4Q148-F1
#
_entry.id   AF-A0A2T4Q148-F1
#
_cell.length_a   1.000
_cell.length_b   1.000
_cell.length_c   1.000
_cell.angle_alpha   90.00
_cell.angle_beta   90.00
_cell.angle_gamma   90.00
#
_symmetry.space_group_name_H-M   'P 1'
#
loop_
_entity.id
_entity.type
_entity.pdbx_description
1 polymer ?
#
loop_
_entity_poly.entity_id
_entity_poly.type
_entity_poly.pdbx_seq_one_letter_code
_entity_poly.pdbx_strand_id
1 'polypeptide(L)'
;MDKLTPKQERFVNEYIRTLNVTQSAITAGYSPKTAHVSGCRLLKKKHINEYNQEQKKKVIDESVLSANELLHLLTNSAVGDETETKEVVVKRGEYKENPQNGKIQLVYNEYVELIEVPIKPSDRLRARDMLGKYHKLFTDKQEITNRNFEINIGEWDENVD
;
A
#
# COMPACT_ATOMS: atom_id res chain seq x y z
N MET A 1 34.51 -5.92 2.91
CA MET A 1 33.55 -4.89 3.38
C MET A 1 33.98 -4.49 4.78
N ASP A 2 34.21 -3.20 5.02
CA ASP A 2 34.49 -2.73 6.38
C ASP A 2 33.25 -2.97 7.25
N LYS A 3 33.42 -3.78 8.29
CA LYS A 3 32.33 -4.13 9.21
C LYS A 3 31.81 -2.86 9.90
N LEU A 4 30.52 -2.57 9.77
CA LEU A 4 29.91 -1.44 10.48
C LEU A 4 30.07 -1.62 11.99
N THR A 5 30.36 -0.52 12.68
CA THR A 5 30.30 -0.51 14.14
C THR A 5 28.84 -0.53 14.60
N PRO A 6 28.53 -1.11 15.78
CA PRO A 6 27.15 -1.14 16.31
C PRO A 6 26.50 0.25 16.38
N LYS A 7 27.30 1.29 16.60
CA LYS A 7 26.85 2.69 16.65
C LYS A 7 26.47 3.26 15.29
N GLN A 8 27.17 2.86 14.23
CA GLN A 8 26.83 3.26 12.85
C GLN A 8 25.59 2.50 12.36
N GLU A 9 25.47 1.23 12.70
CA GLU A 9 24.29 0.42 12.39
C GLU A 9 23.04 1.01 13.04
N ARG A 10 23.11 1.33 14.33
CA ARG A 10 22.00 1.97 15.05
C ARG A 10 21.62 3.32 14.45
N PHE A 11 22.59 4.10 13.97
CA PHE A 11 22.31 5.35 13.26
C PHE A 11 21.52 5.11 11.97
N VAL A 12 21.90 4.14 11.15
CA VAL A 12 21.19 3.84 9.89
C VAL A 12 19.77 3.35 10.16
N ASN A 13 19.58 2.44 11.12
CA ASN A 13 18.25 1.91 11.46
C ASN A 13 17.30 3.03 11.93
N GLU A 14 17.78 3.92 12.81
CA GLU A 14 17.01 5.09 13.25
C GLU A 14 16.76 6.10 12.12
N TYR A 15 17.71 6.24 11.18
CA TYR A 15 17.57 7.14 10.05
C TYR A 15 16.53 6.68 9.04
N ILE A 16 16.45 5.37 8.79
CA ILE A 16 15.42 4.80 7.92
C ILE A 16 14.02 5.00 8.53
N ARG A 17 13.90 4.88 9.86
CA ARG A 17 12.63 5.08 10.58
C ARG A 17 12.18 6.55 10.63
N THR A 18 13.10 7.48 10.88
CA THR A 18 12.74 8.88 11.19
C THR A 18 12.99 9.86 10.05
N LEU A 19 13.81 9.47 9.07
CA LEU A 19 14.31 10.33 7.98
C LEU A 19 14.98 11.62 8.46
N ASN A 20 15.39 11.69 9.73
CA ASN A 20 15.97 12.88 10.36
C ASN A 20 17.39 12.59 10.85
N VAL A 21 18.38 13.08 10.09
CA VAL A 21 19.82 12.87 10.35
C VAL A 21 20.25 13.23 11.77
N THR A 22 19.81 14.38 12.27
CA THR A 22 20.22 14.88 13.58
C THR A 22 19.61 14.02 14.69
N GLN A 23 18.31 13.71 14.60
CA GLN A 23 17.62 12.90 15.59
C GLN A 23 18.17 11.47 15.61
N SER A 24 18.40 10.86 14.45
CA SER A 24 18.96 9.51 14.37
C SER A 24 20.37 9.43 14.96
N ALA A 25 21.19 10.47 14.76
CA ALA A 25 22.52 10.54 15.36
C ALA A 25 22.44 10.66 16.90
N ILE A 26 21.52 11.46 17.44
CA ILE A 26 21.30 11.56 18.89
C ILE A 26 20.84 10.21 19.44
N THR A 27 19.82 9.61 18.83
CA THR A 27 19.27 8.32 19.28
C THR A 27 20.32 7.23 19.22
N ALA A 28 21.18 7.20 18.20
CA ALA A 28 22.30 6.27 18.06
C ALA A 28 23.47 6.51 19.06
N GLY A 29 23.37 7.54 19.91
CA GLY A 29 24.33 7.81 20.97
C GLY A 29 25.49 8.73 20.58
N TYR A 30 25.39 9.49 19.48
CA TYR A 30 26.33 10.57 19.18
C TYR A 30 26.04 11.80 20.05
N SER A 31 27.07 12.61 20.29
CA SER A 31 26.94 13.82 21.11
C SER A 31 25.88 14.76 20.54
N PRO A 32 24.87 15.18 21.33
CA PRO A 32 23.81 16.06 20.84
C PRO A 32 24.34 17.36 20.24
N LYS A 33 25.40 17.93 20.83
CA LYS A 33 26.01 19.19 20.38
C LYS A 33 26.60 19.09 18.97
N THR A 34 27.01 17.90 18.54
CA THR A 34 27.68 17.68 17.24
C THR A 34 26.95 16.65 16.38
N ALA A 35 25.73 16.26 16.76
CA ALA A 35 24.95 15.20 16.11
C ALA A 35 24.67 15.54 14.64
N HIS A 36 24.35 16.80 14.34
CA HIS A 36 24.10 17.26 12.98
C HIS A 36 25.33 17.06 12.07
N VAL A 37 26.51 17.53 12.51
CA VAL A 37 27.77 17.39 11.76
C VAL A 37 28.17 15.91 11.64
N SER A 38 28.03 15.15 12.73
CA SER A 38 28.38 13.73 12.78
C SER A 38 27.50 12.91 11.84
N GLY A 39 26.19 13.13 11.86
CA GLY A 39 25.23 12.46 10.98
C GLY A 39 25.50 12.76 9.50
N CYS A 40 25.72 14.03 9.14
CA CYS A 40 26.08 14.41 7.77
C CYS A 40 27.39 13.75 7.31
N ARG A 41 28.38 13.62 8.20
CA ARG A 41 29.65 12.93 7.91
C ARG A 41 29.44 11.43 7.73
N LEU A 42 28.56 10.81 8.53
CA LEU A 42 28.25 9.37 8.42
C LEU A 42 27.60 9.05 7.08
N LEU A 43 26.63 9.86 6.62
CA LEU A 43 25.97 9.63 5.32
C LEU A 43 26.93 9.75 4.12
N LYS A 44 28.01 10.53 4.24
CA LYS A 44 29.04 10.64 3.18
C LYS A 44 29.97 9.42 3.11
N LYS A 45 30.02 8.57 4.14
CA LYS A 45 30.88 7.38 4.13
C LYS A 45 30.27 6.30 3.23
N LYS A 46 31.04 5.83 2.24
CA LYS A 46 30.60 4.83 1.24
C LYS A 46 29.96 3.59 1.86
N HIS A 47 30.63 2.93 2.82
CA HIS A 47 30.10 1.72 3.47
C HIS A 47 28.79 1.94 4.25
N ILE A 48 28.56 3.15 4.80
CA ILE A 48 27.31 3.48 5.50
C ILE A 48 26.19 3.73 4.49
N ASN A 49 26.50 4.41 3.39
CA ASN A 49 25.52 4.66 2.34
C ASN A 49 25.09 3.36 1.65
N GLU A 50 26.05 2.46 1.38
CA GLU A 50 25.76 1.11 0.87
C GLU A 50 24.83 0.34 1.83
N TYR A 51 25.14 0.34 3.13
CA TYR A 51 24.28 -0.29 4.14
C TYR A 51 22.88 0.35 4.19
N ASN A 52 22.79 1.68 4.13
CA ASN A 52 21.50 2.39 4.09
C ASN A 52 20.68 2.00 2.85
N GLN A 53 21.30 1.88 1.67
CA GLN A 53 20.62 1.43 0.47
C GLN A 53 20.14 -0.02 0.59
N GLU A 54 20.96 -0.92 1.14
CA GLU A 54 20.59 -2.30 1.38
C GLU A 54 19.40 -2.41 2.35
N GLN A 55 19.45 -1.70 3.47
CA GLN A 55 18.36 -1.69 4.45
C GLN A 55 17.08 -1.05 3.90
N LYS A 56 17.18 0.03 3.13
CA LYS A 56 16.03 0.59 2.41
C LYS A 56 15.42 -0.43 1.46
N LYS A 57 16.25 -1.16 0.72
CA LYS A 57 15.77 -2.22 -0.18
C LYS A 57 15.06 -3.32 0.60
N LYS A 58 15.60 -3.77 1.74
CA LYS A 58 14.94 -4.76 2.61
C LYS A 58 13.60 -4.26 3.14
N VAL A 59 13.53 -3.04 3.65
CA VAL A 59 12.27 -2.45 4.14
C VAL A 59 11.26 -2.30 3.01
N ILE A 60 11.70 -1.95 1.81
CA ILE A 60 10.84 -1.92 0.62
C ILE A 60 10.40 -3.34 0.27
N ASP A 61 11.30 -4.32 0.20
CA ASP A 61 10.97 -5.71 -0.13
C ASP A 61 10.03 -6.36 0.92
N GLU A 62 10.16 -6.01 2.20
CA GLU A 62 9.26 -6.43 3.29
C GLU A 62 7.92 -5.70 3.28
N SER A 63 7.90 -4.41 2.91
CA SER A 63 6.67 -3.60 2.86
C SER A 63 5.91 -3.78 1.55
N VAL A 64 6.59 -4.15 0.47
CA VAL A 64 6.00 -4.38 -0.84
C VAL A 64 5.48 -5.79 -0.86
N LEU A 65 4.20 -5.90 -1.18
CA LEU A 65 3.57 -7.19 -1.38
C LEU A 65 4.28 -7.92 -2.53
N SER A 66 4.92 -9.05 -2.24
CA SER A 66 5.59 -9.84 -3.27
C SER A 66 4.57 -10.39 -4.27
N ALA A 67 5.02 -10.74 -5.48
CA ALA A 67 4.13 -11.31 -6.49
C ALA A 67 3.39 -12.58 -6.00
N ASN A 68 4.06 -13.40 -5.17
CA ASN A 68 3.47 -14.61 -4.60
C ASN A 68 2.44 -14.29 -3.51
N GLU A 69 2.73 -13.33 -2.63
CA GLU A 69 1.77 -12.87 -1.62
C GLU A 69 0.55 -12.22 -2.26
N LEU A 70 0.75 -11.44 -3.33
CA LEU A 70 -0.35 -10.86 -4.10
C LEU A 70 -1.25 -11.95 -4.68
N LEU A 71 -0.63 -12.98 -5.27
CA LEU A 71 -1.36 -14.10 -5.83
C LEU A 71 -2.14 -14.85 -4.75
N HIS A 72 -1.54 -15.04 -3.58
CA HIS A 72 -2.20 -15.66 -2.43
C HIS A 72 -3.39 -14.84 -1.93
N LEU A 73 -3.24 -13.53 -1.73
CA LEU A 73 -4.35 -12.65 -1.35
C LEU A 73 -5.47 -12.67 -2.40
N LEU A 74 -5.14 -12.52 -3.68
CA LEU A 74 -6.13 -12.61 -4.77
C LEU A 74 -6.84 -13.97 -4.80
N THR A 75 -6.14 -15.06 -4.45
CA THR A 75 -6.73 -16.39 -4.34
C THR A 75 -7.74 -16.45 -3.18
N ASN A 76 -7.40 -15.90 -2.01
CA ASN A 76 -8.31 -15.82 -0.88
C ASN A 76 -9.57 -15.01 -1.22
N SER A 77 -9.39 -13.85 -1.87
CA SER A 77 -10.51 -13.05 -2.38
C SER A 77 -11.33 -13.82 -3.43
N ALA A 78 -10.71 -14.63 -4.29
CA ALA A 78 -11.39 -15.39 -5.34
C ALA A 78 -12.18 -16.60 -4.79
N VAL A 79 -11.69 -17.23 -3.73
CA VAL A 79 -12.40 -18.28 -2.97
C VAL A 79 -13.57 -17.64 -2.20
N GLY A 80 -13.30 -16.49 -1.57
CA GLY A 80 -14.26 -15.72 -0.80
C GLY A 80 -14.16 -15.95 0.71
N ASP A 81 -12.97 -16.28 1.19
CA ASP A 81 -12.67 -16.45 2.62
C ASP A 81 -12.49 -15.10 3.34
N GLU A 82 -12.46 -13.99 2.58
CA GLU A 82 -12.36 -12.63 3.12
C GLU A 82 -13.73 -12.04 3.48
N THR A 83 -13.74 -11.21 4.53
CA THR A 83 -14.90 -10.46 4.99
C THR A 83 -14.73 -8.95 4.76
N GLU A 84 -15.85 -8.28 4.49
CA GLU A 84 -15.97 -6.83 4.38
C GLU A 84 -16.79 -6.33 5.57
N THR A 85 -16.31 -5.31 6.28
CA THR A 85 -17.10 -4.65 7.32
C THR A 85 -18.14 -3.73 6.67
N LYS A 86 -19.42 -3.91 7.02
CA LYS A 86 -20.51 -3.03 6.56
C LYS A 86 -21.26 -2.41 7.72
N GLU A 87 -21.62 -1.15 7.53
CA GLU A 87 -22.58 -0.44 8.37
C GLU A 87 -23.99 -0.91 8.03
N VAL A 88 -24.66 -1.51 9.01
CA VAL A 88 -26.07 -1.90 8.90
C VAL A 88 -26.87 -1.14 9.93
N VAL A 89 -27.95 -0.51 9.46
CA VAL A 89 -28.90 0.18 10.31
C VAL A 89 -29.86 -0.85 10.89
N VAL A 90 -29.74 -1.09 12.19
CA VAL A 90 -30.67 -1.95 12.93
C VAL A 90 -31.70 -1.11 13.66
N LYS A 91 -32.96 -1.52 13.59
CA LYS A 91 -34.06 -0.89 14.33
C LYS A 91 -34.25 -1.65 15.63
N ARG A 92 -33.94 -1.03 16.77
CA ARG A 92 -34.18 -1.60 18.09
C ARG A 92 -35.35 -0.87 18.75
N GLY A 93 -36.33 -1.63 19.19
CA GLY A 93 -37.43 -1.13 20.00
C GLY A 93 -36.99 -0.99 21.45
N GLU A 94 -36.93 0.23 21.96
CA GLU A 94 -36.64 0.51 23.36
C GLU A 94 -37.88 1.05 24.04
N TYR A 95 -38.21 0.50 25.21
CA TYR A 95 -39.24 1.05 26.07
C TYR A 95 -38.69 2.30 26.76
N LYS A 96 -39.16 3.48 26.36
CA LYS A 96 -38.81 4.74 26.99
C LYS A 96 -40.04 5.31 27.69
N GLU A 97 -39.85 5.72 28.94
CA GLU A 97 -40.88 6.42 29.70
C GLU A 97 -41.03 7.84 29.12
N ASN A 98 -42.26 8.20 28.76
CA ASN A 98 -42.52 9.51 28.19
C ASN A 98 -42.55 10.56 29.33
N PRO A 99 -41.66 11.57 29.31
CA PRO A 99 -41.52 12.53 30.40
C PRO A 99 -42.78 13.36 30.71
N GLN A 100 -43.72 13.45 29.77
CA GLN A 100 -44.92 14.28 29.92
C GLN A 100 -46.12 13.54 30.54
N ASN A 101 -46.16 12.21 30.48
CA ASN A 101 -47.34 11.43 30.87
C ASN A 101 -47.02 10.15 31.65
N GLY A 102 -45.75 9.86 31.94
CA GLY A 102 -45.31 8.72 32.76
C GLY A 102 -45.64 7.34 32.16
N LYS A 103 -46.12 7.31 30.92
CA LYS A 103 -46.45 6.06 30.23
C LYS A 103 -45.22 5.53 29.51
N ILE A 104 -45.01 4.23 29.63
CA ILE A 104 -43.97 3.51 28.89
C ILE A 104 -44.41 3.41 27.43
N GLN A 105 -43.60 3.92 26.51
CA GLN A 105 -43.85 3.84 25.08
C GLN A 105 -42.71 3.11 24.38
N LEU A 106 -43.07 2.23 23.43
CA LEU A 106 -42.10 1.56 22.57
C LEU A 106 -41.62 2.55 21.50
N VAL A 107 -40.36 2.95 21.58
CA VAL A 107 -39.71 3.86 20.63
C VAL A 107 -38.71 3.06 19.80
N TYR A 108 -38.88 3.06 18.49
CA TYR A 108 -37.93 2.44 17.56
C TYR A 108 -36.81 3.43 17.27
N ASN A 109 -35.63 3.19 17.83
CA ASN A 109 -34.43 3.95 17.49
C ASN A 109 -33.60 3.18 16.46
N GLU A 110 -32.99 3.92 15.54
CA GLU A 110 -32.06 3.39 14.55
C GLU A 110 -30.64 3.46 15.11
N TYR A 111 -29.95 2.32 15.13
CA TYR A 111 -28.55 2.22 15.52
C TYR A 111 -27.73 1.73 14.33
N VAL A 112 -26.54 2.31 14.15
CA VAL A 112 -25.58 1.83 13.16
C VAL A 112 -24.68 0.80 13.83
N GLU A 113 -24.74 -0.44 13.35
CA GLU A 113 -23.85 -1.51 13.79
C GLU A 113 -22.90 -1.90 12.66
N LEU A 114 -21.63 -2.11 13.00
CA LEU A 114 -20.62 -2.62 12.09
C LEU A 114 -20.67 -4.15 12.14
N ILE A 115 -21.08 -4.78 11.04
CA ILE A 115 -21.08 -6.24 10.91
C ILE A 115 -20.08 -6.69 9.87
N GLU A 116 -19.43 -7.83 10.10
CA GLU A 116 -18.60 -8.48 9.10
C GLU A 116 -19.48 -9.34 8.20
N VAL A 117 -19.46 -9.07 6.89
CA VAL A 117 -20.16 -9.84 5.87
C VAL A 117 -19.16 -10.43 4.89
N PRO A 118 -19.46 -11.53 4.19
CA PRO A 118 -18.59 -12.01 3.12
C PRO A 118 -18.42 -10.95 2.03
N ILE A 119 -17.25 -10.95 1.37
CA ILE A 119 -17.00 -10.05 0.23
C ILE A 119 -18.09 -10.13 -0.84
N LYS A 120 -18.32 -8.99 -1.50
CA LYS A 120 -19.31 -8.90 -2.58
C LYS A 120 -18.96 -9.88 -3.72
N PRO A 121 -19.95 -10.56 -4.32
CA PRO A 121 -19.72 -11.43 -5.48
C PRO A 121 -19.02 -10.73 -6.65
N SER A 122 -19.23 -9.43 -6.83
CA SER A 122 -18.56 -8.62 -7.85
C SER A 122 -17.04 -8.55 -7.65
N ASP A 123 -16.59 -8.39 -6.41
CA ASP A 123 -15.17 -8.28 -6.09
C ASP A 123 -14.50 -9.65 -6.17
N ARG A 124 -15.21 -10.71 -5.77
CA ARG A 124 -14.81 -12.10 -6.01
C ARG A 124 -14.63 -12.40 -7.50
N LEU A 125 -15.53 -11.93 -8.35
CA LEU A 125 -15.45 -12.12 -9.80
C LEU A 125 -14.25 -11.38 -10.39
N ARG A 126 -13.97 -10.15 -9.93
CA ARG A 126 -12.79 -9.39 -10.35
C ARG A 126 -11.49 -10.11 -9.99
N ALA A 127 -11.39 -10.66 -8.78
CA ALA A 127 -10.23 -11.45 -8.37
C ALA A 127 -10.01 -12.67 -9.29
N ARG A 128 -11.10 -13.39 -9.64
CA ARG A 128 -11.05 -14.51 -10.58
C ARG A 128 -10.62 -14.09 -11.99
N ASP A 129 -11.11 -12.95 -12.48
CA ASP A 129 -10.69 -12.40 -13.77
C ASP A 129 -9.19 -12.03 -13.77
N MET A 130 -8.70 -11.39 -12.70
CA MET A 130 -7.27 -11.08 -12.57
C MET A 130 -6.40 -12.34 -12.55
N LEU A 131 -6.82 -13.38 -11.82
CA LEU A 131 -6.13 -14.67 -11.80
C LEU A 131 -6.19 -15.37 -13.17
N GLY A 132 -7.32 -15.31 -13.86
CA GLY A 132 -7.46 -15.85 -15.21
C GLY A 132 -6.54 -15.14 -16.22
N LYS A 133 -6.40 -13.82 -16.12
CA LYS A 133 -5.44 -13.03 -16.92
C LYS A 133 -3.99 -13.41 -16.60
N TYR A 134 -3.66 -13.57 -15.31
CA TYR A 134 -2.32 -14.01 -14.88
C TYR A 134 -1.96 -15.37 -15.48
N HIS A 135 -2.90 -16.32 -15.49
CA HIS A 135 -2.74 -17.64 -16.11
C HIS A 135 -2.94 -17.66 -17.63
N LYS A 136 -3.20 -16.51 -18.27
CA LYS A 136 -3.47 -16.38 -19.70
C LYS A 136 -4.61 -17.28 -20.19
N LEU A 137 -5.63 -17.49 -19.35
CA LEU A 137 -6.82 -18.28 -19.70
C LEU A 137 -7.74 -17.56 -20.69
N PHE A 138 -7.64 -16.23 -20.78
CA PHE A 138 -8.45 -15.42 -21.67
C PHE A 138 -7.67 -15.04 -22.92
N THR A 139 -8.32 -15.20 -24.07
CA THR A 139 -7.79 -14.81 -25.38
C THR A 139 -8.76 -13.85 -26.04
N ASP A 140 -8.28 -12.65 -26.38
CA ASP A 140 -9.06 -11.68 -27.13
C ASP A 140 -8.88 -11.92 -28.63
N LYS A 141 -9.96 -12.30 -29.33
CA LYS A 141 -9.97 -12.39 -30.78
C LYS A 141 -10.16 -10.99 -31.36
N GLN A 142 -9.17 -10.49 -32.10
CA GLN A 142 -9.29 -9.25 -32.85
C GLN A 142 -9.49 -9.57 -34.33
N GLU A 143 -10.58 -9.05 -34.92
CA GLU A 143 -10.77 -9.06 -36.37
C GLU A 143 -10.23 -7.76 -36.95
N ILE A 144 -9.03 -7.83 -37.53
CA ILE A 144 -8.38 -6.68 -38.16
C ILE A 144 -8.77 -6.68 -39.64
N THR A 145 -9.76 -5.86 -39.99
CA THR A 145 -10.06 -5.55 -41.39
C THR A 145 -9.08 -4.49 -41.85
N ASN A 146 -7.93 -4.91 -42.38
CA ASN A 146 -6.95 -3.99 -42.97
C ASN A 146 -7.61 -3.19 -44.10
N ARG A 147 -7.76 -1.88 -43.91
CA ARG A 147 -7.79 -0.92 -45.03
C ARG A 147 -6.34 -0.52 -45.26
N ASN A 148 -5.86 -0.61 -46.50
CA ASN A 148 -4.49 -0.29 -46.87
C ASN A 148 -4.05 1.02 -46.21
N PHE A 149 -2.98 0.96 -45.40
CA PHE A 149 -2.36 2.14 -44.81
C PHE A 149 -1.34 2.68 -45.80
N GLU A 150 -1.71 3.73 -46.55
CA GLU A 150 -0.73 4.49 -47.34
C GLU A 150 0.03 5.42 -46.40
N ILE A 151 1.28 5.05 -46.09
CA ILE A 151 2.19 5.89 -45.32
C ILE A 151 2.94 6.76 -46.32
N ASN A 152 2.56 8.04 -46.41
CA ASN A 152 3.30 9.00 -47.22
C ASN A 152 4.46 9.55 -46.39
N ILE A 153 5.66 9.01 -46.62
CA ILE A 153 6.89 9.52 -46.01
C ILE A 153 7.33 10.69 -46.89
N GLY A 154 6.96 11.91 -46.49
CA GLY A 154 7.42 13.11 -47.16
C GLY A 154 8.94 13.20 -47.09
N GLU A 155 9.59 13.53 -48.20
CA GLU A 155 11.01 13.88 -48.22
C GLU A 155 11.21 15.11 -47.33
N TRP A 156 12.16 15.00 -46.40
CA TRP A 156 12.59 16.14 -45.58
C TRP A 156 13.34 17.12 -46.50
N ASP A 157 12.81 18.33 -46.66
CA ASP A 157 13.49 19.37 -47.42
C ASP A 157 14.68 19.89 -46.61
N GLU A 158 15.90 19.51 -47.01
CA GLU A 158 17.15 19.96 -46.37
C GLU A 158 17.48 21.44 -46.68
N ASN A 159 16.70 22.12 -47.52
CA ASN A 159 16.91 23.53 -47.86
C ASN A 159 15.87 24.43 -47.18
N VAL A 160 15.98 24.57 -45.86
CA VAL A 160 15.45 25.74 -45.17
C VAL A 160 16.64 26.66 -44.88
N ASP A 161 16.87 27.61 -45.80
CA ASP A 161 17.76 28.76 -45.61
C ASP A 161 17.31 29.64 -44.42
#